data_AF-A0A9W6XXC5-F1
#
_entry.id   AF-A0A9W6XXC5-F1
#
_cell.length_a   1.000
_cell.length_b   1.000
_cell.length_c   1.000
_cell.angle_alpha   90.00
_cell.angle_beta   90.00
_cell.angle_gamma   90.00
#
_symmetry.space_group_name_H-M   'P 1'
#
loop_
_entity.id
_entity.type
_entity.pdbx_description
1 polymer ?
#
loop_
_entity_poly.entity_id
_entity_poly.type
_entity_poly.pdbx_seq_one_letter_code
_entity_poly.pdbx_strand_id
1 'polypeptide(L)'
;MTKEQLSEHAKTSWKSYFEHESTSLQLPAAELAHASAAPTELANALGKSVEGLFFLFFPKSMWLSIATESNRYQLQCGTQAADEMMACQRRIKSRRPEYKMKTLQQVQKELQAFKPMQAHELTTFSGLLCARTLCPLR
;
A
#
# COMPACT_ATOMS: atom_id res chain seq x y z
N MET A 1 25.55 7.66 -15.88
CA MET A 1 24.87 8.96 -16.07
C MET A 1 25.73 10.02 -15.41
N THR A 2 26.24 10.99 -16.16
CA THR A 2 27.21 11.99 -15.68
C THR A 2 26.51 13.22 -15.09
N LYS A 3 27.26 14.04 -14.35
CA LYS A 3 26.74 15.22 -13.63
C LYS A 3 26.21 16.28 -14.60
N GLU A 4 26.81 16.36 -15.78
CA GLU A 4 26.45 17.25 -16.87
C GLU A 4 25.09 16.85 -17.47
N GLN A 5 24.85 15.54 -17.65
CA GLN A 5 23.56 15.03 -18.13
C GLN A 5 22.41 15.34 -17.16
N LEU A 6 22.65 15.20 -15.85
CA LEU A 6 21.67 15.56 -14.82
C LEU A 6 21.36 17.06 -14.82
N SER A 7 22.37 17.92 -15.06
CA SER A 7 22.17 19.36 -15.13
C SER A 7 21.39 19.81 -16.38
N GLU A 8 21.52 19.12 -17.50
CA GLU A 8 20.70 19.39 -18.70
C GLU A 8 19.25 18.94 -18.51
N HIS A 9 19.03 17.75 -17.96
CA HIS A 9 17.69 17.25 -17.63
C HIS A 9 16.94 18.18 -16.67
N ALA A 10 17.64 18.90 -15.79
CA ALA A 10 17.02 19.90 -14.91
C ALA A 10 16.61 21.19 -15.63
N LYS A 11 17.23 21.51 -16.79
CA LYS A 11 16.91 22.70 -17.61
C LYS A 11 15.78 22.43 -18.59
N THR A 12 15.65 21.20 -19.07
CA THR A 12 14.53 20.77 -19.90
C THR A 12 13.40 20.28 -19.02
N SER A 13 12.24 20.94 -19.05
CA SER A 13 11.04 20.44 -18.35
C SER A 13 10.77 18.98 -18.71
N TRP A 14 10.27 18.18 -17.75
CA TRP A 14 9.94 16.78 -17.98
C TRP A 14 8.96 16.67 -19.15
N LYS A 15 9.34 15.90 -20.17
CA LYS A 15 8.42 15.56 -21.26
C LYS A 15 7.47 14.47 -20.76
N SER A 16 6.32 14.88 -20.25
CA SER A 16 5.27 13.98 -19.80
C SER A 16 4.56 13.38 -21.01
N TYR A 17 4.45 12.04 -21.04
CA TYR A 17 3.65 11.32 -22.02
C TYR A 17 2.39 10.83 -21.33
N PHE A 18 1.25 11.38 -21.72
CA PHE A 18 -0.05 10.93 -21.24
C PHE A 18 -0.53 9.71 -22.05
N GLU A 19 -1.50 8.96 -21.52
CA GLU A 19 -1.98 7.70 -22.12
C GLU A 19 -2.37 7.84 -23.61
N HIS A 20 -2.96 8.98 -23.98
CA HIS A 20 -3.35 9.30 -25.36
C HIS A 20 -2.16 9.56 -26.31
N GLU A 21 -0.96 9.81 -25.78
CA GLU A 21 0.30 9.98 -26.51
C GLU A 21 1.26 8.79 -26.34
N SER A 22 0.84 7.73 -25.64
CA SER A 22 1.70 6.58 -25.31
C SER A 22 2.29 5.88 -26.54
N THR A 23 1.57 5.86 -27.66
CA THR A 23 2.00 5.27 -28.94
C THR A 23 2.91 6.20 -29.75
N SER A 24 3.02 7.48 -29.39
CA SER A 24 3.94 8.43 -30.05
C SER A 24 5.41 8.22 -29.67
N LEU A 25 5.63 7.57 -28.52
CA LEU A 25 6.96 7.26 -28.01
C LEU A 25 7.42 5.90 -28.56
N GLN A 26 8.05 5.93 -29.73
CA GLN A 26 8.76 4.77 -30.27
C GLN A 26 10.15 4.67 -29.64
N LEU A 27 10.23 4.02 -28.48
CA LEU A 27 11.52 3.63 -27.90
C LEU A 27 11.96 2.29 -28.51
N PRO A 28 13.24 2.12 -28.86
CA PRO A 28 13.75 0.78 -29.15
C PRO A 28 13.47 -0.11 -27.94
N ALA A 29 13.04 -1.34 -28.18
CA ALA A 29 12.87 -2.32 -27.12
C ALA A 29 14.17 -2.39 -26.32
N ALA A 30 14.07 -2.35 -24.99
CA ALA A 30 15.24 -2.55 -24.15
C ALA A 30 15.89 -3.88 -24.52
N GLU A 31 17.20 -3.89 -24.74
CA GLU A 31 17.96 -5.13 -24.91
C GLU A 31 17.89 -5.90 -23.58
N LEU A 32 16.91 -6.79 -23.49
CA LEU A 32 16.82 -7.72 -22.39
C LEU A 32 17.97 -8.71 -22.51
N ALA A 33 18.63 -9.01 -21.38
CA ALA A 33 19.66 -10.03 -21.36
C ALA A 33 19.08 -11.34 -21.92
N HIS A 34 19.81 -12.00 -22.83
CA HIS A 34 19.50 -13.34 -23.34
C HIS A 34 19.80 -14.40 -22.26
N ALA A 35 19.13 -14.28 -21.12
CA ALA A 35 19.19 -15.23 -20.02
C ALA A 35 18.01 -16.21 -20.13
N SER A 36 18.22 -17.43 -19.65
CA SER A 36 17.13 -18.39 -19.51
C SER A 36 16.09 -17.85 -18.53
N ALA A 37 14.81 -17.90 -18.92
CA ALA A 37 13.67 -17.51 -18.08
C ALA A 37 13.33 -18.62 -17.06
N ALA A 38 14.35 -19.06 -16.31
CA ALA A 38 14.22 -20.12 -15.31
C ALA A 38 14.12 -19.54 -13.88
N PRO A 39 13.37 -20.17 -12.98
CA PRO A 39 13.39 -19.82 -11.56
C PRO A 39 14.82 -19.93 -11.00
N THR A 40 15.16 -19.07 -10.05
CA THR A 40 16.39 -19.21 -9.28
C THR A 40 16.38 -20.54 -8.52
N GLU A 41 17.56 -21.04 -8.14
CA GLU A 41 17.68 -22.30 -7.37
C GLU A 41 16.83 -22.26 -6.09
N LEU A 42 16.83 -21.12 -5.39
CA LEU A 42 16.00 -20.90 -4.20
C LEU A 42 14.50 -20.95 -4.51
N ALA A 43 14.05 -20.27 -5.58
CA ALA A 43 12.65 -20.32 -5.99
C ALA A 43 12.23 -21.73 -6.41
N ASN A 44 13.12 -22.47 -7.06
CA ASN A 44 12.89 -23.86 -7.45
C ASN A 44 12.79 -24.78 -6.22
N ALA A 45 13.69 -24.62 -5.24
CA ALA A 45 13.65 -25.37 -3.98
C ALA A 45 12.37 -25.10 -3.18
N LEU A 46 11.89 -23.85 -3.18
CA LEU A 46 10.65 -23.45 -2.52
C LEU A 46 9.39 -23.73 -3.35
N GLY A 47 9.52 -24.14 -4.62
CA GLY A 47 8.44 -24.16 -5.60
C GLY A 47 7.23 -25.03 -5.21
N LYS A 48 7.39 -25.98 -4.30
CA LYS A 48 6.31 -26.83 -3.77
C LYS A 48 5.63 -26.27 -2.52
N SER A 49 6.17 -25.19 -1.93
CA SER A 49 5.64 -24.53 -0.74
C SER A 49 5.10 -23.16 -1.09
N VAL A 50 3.78 -23.02 -1.07
CA VAL A 50 3.11 -21.72 -1.29
C VAL A 50 3.55 -20.70 -0.23
N GLU A 51 3.71 -21.13 1.02
CA GLU A 51 4.25 -20.30 2.10
C GLU A 51 5.70 -19.88 1.82
N GLY A 52 6.53 -20.81 1.34
CA GLY A 52 7.92 -20.55 0.97
C GLY A 52 8.03 -19.51 -0.13
N LEU A 53 7.25 -19.66 -1.21
CA LEU A 53 7.16 -18.67 -2.28
C LEU A 53 6.61 -17.33 -1.78
N PHE A 54 5.61 -17.35 -0.90
CA PHE A 54 5.05 -16.13 -0.32
C PHE A 54 6.13 -15.33 0.44
N PHE A 55 6.91 -15.96 1.32
CA PHE A 55 7.97 -15.27 2.06
C PHE A 55 9.24 -15.00 1.24
N LEU A 56 9.41 -15.65 0.08
CA LEU A 56 10.45 -15.30 -0.89
C LEU A 56 10.19 -13.92 -1.49
N PHE A 57 8.93 -13.63 -1.87
CA PHE A 57 8.53 -12.34 -2.44
C PHE A 57 8.20 -11.28 -1.38
N PHE A 58 7.69 -11.71 -0.23
CA PHE A 58 7.30 -10.83 0.88
C PHE A 58 8.05 -11.21 2.17
N PRO A 59 9.31 -10.77 2.33
CA PRO A 59 10.15 -11.15 3.46
C PRO A 59 9.53 -10.76 4.81
N LYS A 60 9.83 -11.54 5.86
CA LYS A 60 9.34 -11.26 7.24
C LYS A 60 9.69 -9.85 7.73
N SER A 61 10.87 -9.34 7.37
CA SER A 61 11.32 -7.97 7.71
C SER A 61 10.46 -6.88 7.09
N MET A 62 9.91 -7.11 5.89
CA MET A 62 8.98 -6.19 5.24
C MET A 62 7.71 -6.02 6.09
N TRP A 63 7.13 -7.11 6.56
CA TRP A 63 5.92 -7.07 7.40
C TRP A 63 6.14 -6.36 8.74
N LEU A 64 7.30 -6.57 9.38
CA LEU A 64 7.70 -5.84 10.58
C LEU A 64 7.82 -4.33 10.31
N SER A 65 8.42 -3.97 9.17
CA SER A 65 8.55 -2.57 8.76
C SER A 65 7.18 -1.96 8.51
N ILE A 66 6.31 -2.61 7.73
CA ILE A 66 4.94 -2.13 7.47
C ILE A 66 4.16 -1.93 8.77
N ALA A 67 4.21 -2.88 9.70
CA ALA A 67 3.54 -2.75 10.99
C ALA A 67 4.04 -1.52 11.77
N THR A 68 5.36 -1.33 11.83
CA THR A 68 6.00 -0.20 12.51
C THR A 68 5.57 1.14 11.89
N GLU A 69 5.68 1.26 10.57
CA GLU A 69 5.36 2.47 9.83
C GLU A 69 3.86 2.79 9.90
N SER A 70 3.00 1.77 9.80
CA SER A 70 1.55 1.95 9.85
C SER A 70 1.07 2.36 11.25
N ASN A 71 1.65 1.78 12.30
CA ASN A 71 1.37 2.19 13.68
C ASN A 71 1.85 3.63 13.93
N ARG A 72 3.01 4.02 13.39
CA ARG A 72 3.49 5.41 13.48
C ARG A 72 2.56 6.37 12.77
N TYR A 73 2.14 6.03 11.55
CA TYR A 73 1.17 6.83 10.79
C TYR A 73 -0.14 7.01 11.55
N GLN A 74 -0.67 5.94 12.15
CA GLN A 74 -1.88 6.00 12.96
C GLN A 74 -1.77 7.00 14.13
N LEU A 75 -0.63 7.02 14.83
CA LEU A 75 -0.39 7.99 15.91
C LEU A 75 -0.32 9.42 15.39
N GLN A 76 0.32 9.63 14.23
CA GLN A 76 0.47 10.95 13.62
C GLN A 76 -0.86 11.53 13.12
N CYS A 77 -1.74 10.67 12.57
CA CYS A 77 -3.00 11.09 11.98
C CYS A 77 -4.19 11.07 12.95
N GLY A 78 -3.99 10.72 14.22
CA GLY A 78 -5.09 10.54 15.18
C GLY A 78 -5.99 11.77 15.38
N THR A 79 -5.41 12.98 15.34
CA THR A 79 -6.18 14.24 15.45
C THR A 79 -7.02 14.50 14.21
N GLN A 80 -6.42 14.41 13.01
CA GLN A 80 -7.11 14.56 11.74
C GLN A 80 -8.23 13.51 11.58
N ALA A 81 -7.95 12.25 11.93
CA ALA A 81 -8.93 11.18 11.88
C ALA A 81 -10.12 11.46 12.80
N ALA A 82 -9.90 12.03 14.00
CA ALA A 82 -10.98 12.41 14.89
C ALA A 82 -11.89 13.49 14.28
N ASP A 83 -11.30 14.50 13.62
CA ASP A 83 -12.05 15.56 12.95
C ASP A 83 -12.86 15.04 11.76
N GLU A 84 -12.28 14.17 10.94
CA GLU A 84 -12.96 13.52 9.82
C GLU A 84 -14.12 12.64 10.31
N MET A 85 -13.91 11.88 11.39
CA MET A 85 -14.97 11.08 12.03
C MET A 85 -16.09 11.98 12.58
N MET A 86 -15.76 13.11 13.21
CA MET A 86 -16.77 14.08 13.67
C MET A 86 -17.55 14.69 12.50
N ALA A 87 -16.88 15.04 11.40
CA ALA A 87 -17.54 15.53 10.19
C ALA A 87 -18.49 14.49 9.59
N CYS A 88 -18.07 13.22 9.55
CA CYS A 88 -18.92 12.11 9.11
C CYS A 88 -20.14 11.94 10.03
N GLN A 89 -19.94 11.96 11.35
CA GLN A 89 -21.05 11.86 12.31
C GLN A 89 -22.06 13.01 12.17
N ARG A 90 -21.60 14.25 11.92
CA ARG A 90 -22.49 15.40 11.65
C ARG A 90 -23.33 15.18 10.39
N ARG A 91 -22.74 14.63 9.32
CA ARG A 91 -23.45 14.26 8.08
C ARG A 91 -24.47 13.14 8.29
N ILE A 92 -24.17 12.17 9.17
CA ILE A 92 -25.13 11.11 9.52
C ILE A 92 -26.28 11.71 10.33
N LYS A 93 -25.99 12.54 11.34
CA LYS A 93 -26.99 13.20 12.19
C LYS A 93 -27.96 14.08 11.40
N SER A 94 -27.48 14.79 10.37
CA SER A 94 -28.35 15.60 9.52
C SER A 94 -29.32 14.76 8.68
N ARG A 95 -28.91 13.55 8.27
CA ARG A 95 -29.76 12.59 7.54
C ARG A 95 -30.66 11.76 8.46
N ARG A 96 -30.24 11.54 9.71
CA ARG A 96 -30.89 10.70 10.72
C ARG A 96 -30.89 11.39 12.09
N PRO A 97 -31.92 12.20 12.40
CA PRO A 97 -31.99 12.97 13.63
C PRO A 97 -31.95 12.13 14.91
N GLU A 98 -32.34 10.86 14.85
CA GLU A 98 -32.30 9.89 15.96
C GLU A 98 -30.87 9.39 16.28
N TYR A 99 -29.90 9.60 15.39
CA TYR A 99 -28.53 9.14 15.56
C TYR A 99 -27.87 9.77 16.80
N LYS A 100 -27.29 8.95 17.67
CA LYS A 100 -26.54 9.45 18.84
C LYS A 100 -25.08 9.67 18.45
N MET A 101 -24.69 10.94 18.33
CA MET A 101 -23.32 11.34 17.99
C MET A 101 -22.42 11.22 19.22
N LYS A 102 -21.22 10.66 19.02
CA LYS A 102 -20.16 10.64 20.04
C LYS A 102 -19.52 12.02 20.17
N THR A 103 -19.01 12.34 21.35
CA THR A 103 -18.21 13.55 21.55
C THR A 103 -16.82 13.39 20.94
N LEU A 104 -16.14 14.51 20.64
CA LEU A 104 -14.77 14.47 20.13
C LEU A 104 -13.83 13.70 21.08
N GLN A 105 -13.97 13.90 22.40
CA GLN A 105 -13.19 13.18 23.41
C GLN A 105 -13.45 11.68 23.38
N GLN A 106 -14.70 11.26 23.18
CA GLN A 106 -15.03 9.83 23.03
C GLN A 106 -14.38 9.23 21.78
N VAL A 107 -14.45 9.95 20.65
CA VAL A 107 -13.81 9.52 19.39
C VAL A 107 -12.30 9.43 19.55
N GLN A 108 -11.65 10.44 20.14
CA GLN A 108 -10.21 10.44 20.41
C GLN A 108 -9.80 9.28 21.32
N LYS A 109 -10.58 9.01 22.38
CA LYS A 109 -10.33 7.90 23.29
C LYS A 109 -10.43 6.55 22.58
N GLU A 110 -11.39 6.38 21.69
CA GLU A 110 -11.52 5.16 20.87
C GLU A 110 -10.34 5.01 19.90
N LEU A 111 -9.92 6.09 19.24
CA LEU A 111 -8.75 6.09 18.35
C LEU A 111 -7.45 5.72 19.09
N GLN A 112 -7.30 6.18 20.33
CA GLN A 112 -6.16 5.83 21.19
C GLN A 112 -6.23 4.41 21.76
N ALA A 113 -7.43 3.82 21.86
CA ALA A 113 -7.62 2.47 22.37
C ALA A 113 -7.28 1.39 21.33
N PHE A 114 -7.02 1.76 20.07
CA PHE A 114 -6.59 0.81 19.06
C PHE A 114 -5.26 0.16 19.44
N LYS A 115 -5.24 -1.17 19.40
CA LYS A 115 -4.03 -1.94 19.62
C LYS A 115 -3.06 -1.74 18.44
N PRO A 116 -1.75 -1.66 18.69
CA PRO A 116 -0.76 -1.63 17.63
C PRO A 116 -0.87 -2.87 16.76
N MET A 117 -0.94 -2.67 15.44
CA MET A 117 -0.93 -3.73 14.45
C MET A 117 0.35 -4.55 14.58
N GLN A 118 0.20 -5.87 14.55
CA GLN A 118 1.28 -6.84 14.57
C GLN A 118 1.57 -7.35 13.15
N ALA A 119 2.82 -7.69 12.87
CA ALA A 119 3.23 -8.15 11.54
C ALA A 119 2.47 -9.41 11.08
N HIS A 120 2.14 -10.34 11.98
CA HIS A 120 1.40 -11.55 11.63
C HIS A 120 -0.07 -11.23 11.25
N GLU A 121 -0.68 -10.21 11.87
CA GLU A 121 -2.03 -9.77 11.51
C GLU A 121 -2.07 -9.25 10.07
N LEU A 122 -1.01 -8.56 9.63
CA LEU A 122 -0.86 -8.13 8.23
C LEU A 122 -0.73 -9.32 7.28
N THR A 123 0.03 -10.36 7.64
CA THR A 123 0.12 -11.57 6.80
C THR A 123 -1.23 -12.30 6.69
N THR A 124 -2.00 -12.36 7.77
CA THR A 124 -3.37 -12.90 7.74
C THR A 124 -4.28 -12.05 6.87
N PHE A 125 -4.19 -10.72 6.98
CA PHE A 125 -4.94 -9.79 6.14
C PHE A 125 -4.62 -9.98 4.65
N SER A 126 -3.34 -10.17 4.28
CA SER A 126 -2.96 -10.48 2.90
C SER A 126 -3.57 -11.78 2.41
N GLY A 127 -3.61 -12.82 3.24
CA GLY A 127 -4.31 -14.07 2.91
C GLY A 127 -5.81 -13.85 2.66
N LEU A 128 -6.48 -13.03 3.48
CA LEU A 128 -7.88 -12.65 3.28
C LEU A 128 -8.10 -11.83 2.01
N LEU A 129 -7.16 -10.95 1.65
CA LEU A 129 -7.20 -10.19 0.42
C LEU A 129 -7.11 -11.13 -0.79
N CYS A 130 -6.15 -12.05 -0.80
CA CYS A 130 -6.03 -13.07 -1.85
C CYS A 130 -7.31 -13.90 -1.96
N ALA A 131 -7.88 -14.34 -0.83
CA ALA A 131 -9.13 -15.10 -0.82
C ALA A 131 -10.29 -14.30 -1.45
N ARG A 132 -10.44 -13.01 -1.15
CA ARG A 132 -11.44 -12.14 -1.76
C ARG A 132 -11.21 -11.91 -3.25
N THR A 133 -9.96 -11.81 -3.69
CA THR A 133 -9.66 -11.65 -5.12
C THR A 133 -9.97 -12.91 -5.93
N LEU A 134 -9.80 -14.09 -5.33
CA LEU A 134 -10.10 -15.37 -5.97
C LEU A 134 -11.60 -15.71 -5.88
N CYS A 135 -12.25 -15.35 -4.77
CA CYS A 135 -13.66 -15.59 -4.50
C CYS A 135 -14.37 -14.26 -4.21
N PRO A 136 -14.78 -13.49 -5.25
CA PRO A 136 -15.50 -12.25 -5.05
C PRO A 136 -16.87 -12.52 -4.42
N LEU A 137 -17.23 -11.74 -3.39
CA LEU A 137 -18.60 -11.74 -2.87
C LEU A 137 -19.53 -11.21 -3.97
N ARG A 138 -20.56 -12.00 -4.30
CA ARG A 138 -21.68 -11.58 -5.15
C ARG A 138 -22.71 -10.80 -4.36
#